data_AF-A0A4R6Q0X6-F1
#
_entry.id   AF-A0A4R6Q0X6-F1
#
_cell.length_a   1.000
_cell.length_b   1.000
_cell.length_c   1.000
_cell.angle_alpha   90.00
_cell.angle_beta   90.00
_cell.angle_gamma   90.00
#
_symmetry.space_group_name_H-M   'P 1'
#
loop_
_entity.id
_entity.type
_entity.pdbx_description
1 polymer ?
#
loop_
_entity_poly.entity_id
_entity_poly.type
_entity_poly.pdbx_seq_one_letter_code
_entity_poly.pdbx_strand_id
1 'polypeptide(L)'
;MGLEIIKADDSIKWNKIVHSFKTYGVHYLCEYVRAFEHAGEGEPLLFYFEGSDTRAINVVMKRDIANDEHFSGKIECNKYFDYSTPYGHGGPIVEGPGYEDYNSAFVNYCNDNNIVCEFVRFGLFNTYKNLCCGITNGRSVGF
;
A
#
# COMPACT_ATOMS: atom_id res chain seq x y z
N MET A 1 14.57 -12.00 -8.00
CA MET A 1 14.01 -10.85 -7.27
C MET A 1 12.75 -10.44 -8.00
N GLY A 2 11.62 -10.32 -7.30
CA GLY A 2 10.35 -10.02 -7.96
C GLY A 2 9.35 -9.38 -7.02
N LEU A 3 8.52 -8.52 -7.59
CA LEU A 3 7.36 -7.93 -6.94
C LEU A 3 6.12 -8.68 -7.41
N GLU A 4 5.42 -9.32 -6.48
CA GLU A 4 4.15 -9.99 -6.70
C GLU A 4 3.01 -9.15 -6.09
N ILE A 5 1.86 -9.12 -6.77
CA ILE A 5 0.67 -8.43 -6.32
C ILE A 5 -0.42 -9.46 -6.03
N ILE A 6 -0.88 -9.51 -4.79
CA ILE A 6 -1.91 -10.41 -4.33
C ILE A 6 -3.19 -9.60 -4.09
N LYS A 7 -4.30 -10.05 -4.67
CA LYS A 7 -5.63 -9.46 -4.46
C LYS A 7 -6.30 -10.05 -3.22
N ALA A 8 -7.20 -9.30 -2.60
CA ALA A 8 -7.93 -9.78 -1.41
C ALA A 8 -8.82 -11.02 -1.66
N ASP A 9 -9.13 -11.33 -2.93
CA ASP A 9 -9.82 -12.57 -3.30
C ASP A 9 -8.98 -13.83 -2.99
N ASP A 10 -7.66 -13.72 -3.03
CA ASP A 10 -6.74 -14.78 -2.58
C ASP A 10 -6.32 -14.56 -1.11
N SER A 11 -7.33 -14.47 -0.23
CA SER A 11 -7.13 -14.18 1.20
C SER A 11 -6.24 -15.22 1.90
N ILE A 12 -6.29 -16.48 1.46
CA ILE A 12 -5.47 -17.56 2.00
C ILE A 12 -4.00 -17.29 1.72
N LYS A 13 -3.63 -16.98 0.46
CA LYS A 13 -2.24 -16.65 0.11
C LYS A 13 -1.80 -15.36 0.76
N TRP A 14 -2.64 -14.32 0.72
CA TRP A 14 -2.38 -13.03 1.36
C TRP A 14 -1.99 -13.22 2.82
N ASN A 15 -2.86 -13.85 3.61
CA ASN A 15 -2.64 -14.01 5.04
C ASN A 15 -1.46 -14.95 5.32
N LYS A 16 -1.25 -15.99 4.50
CA LYS A 16 -0.05 -16.84 4.61
C LYS A 16 1.24 -16.03 4.45
N ILE A 17 1.30 -15.11 3.49
CA ILE A 17 2.45 -14.23 3.29
C ILE A 17 2.61 -13.31 4.50
N VAL A 18 1.54 -12.60 4.90
CA VAL A 18 1.56 -11.64 6.02
C VAL A 18 1.99 -12.31 7.33
N HIS A 19 1.42 -13.47 7.65
CA HIS A 19 1.78 -14.26 8.84
C HIS A 19 3.23 -14.74 8.85
N SER A 20 3.91 -14.74 7.70
CA SER A 20 5.32 -15.12 7.63
C SER A 20 6.26 -14.01 8.12
N PHE A 21 5.82 -12.76 8.17
CA PHE A 21 6.61 -11.62 8.66
C PHE A 21 6.61 -11.57 10.20
N LYS A 22 7.69 -11.13 10.82
CA LYS A 22 7.82 -11.13 12.30
C LYS A 22 7.04 -9.99 12.97
N THR A 23 6.89 -8.86 12.29
CA THR A 23 6.40 -7.61 12.88
C THR A 23 5.10 -7.12 12.25
N TYR A 24 4.32 -8.00 11.60
CA TYR A 24 3.04 -7.57 11.02
C TYR A 24 2.05 -7.15 12.09
N GLY A 25 1.24 -6.15 11.78
CA GLY A 25 0.06 -5.78 12.55
C GLY A 25 -1.23 -6.30 11.90
N VAL A 26 -2.33 -6.28 12.65
CA VAL A 26 -3.66 -6.67 12.15
C VAL A 26 -4.09 -5.90 10.89
N HIS A 27 -3.58 -4.68 10.70
CA HIS A 27 -3.89 -3.83 9.56
C HIS A 27 -3.31 -4.33 8.22
N TYR A 28 -2.42 -5.32 8.23
CA TYR A 28 -1.96 -6.00 7.02
C TYR A 28 -2.80 -7.23 6.66
N LEU A 29 -3.67 -7.70 7.55
CA LEU A 29 -4.48 -8.90 7.30
C LEU A 29 -5.62 -8.60 6.33
N CYS A 30 -5.94 -9.58 5.48
CA CYS A 30 -6.94 -9.46 4.43
C CYS A 30 -8.32 -9.08 5.00
N GLU A 31 -8.72 -9.69 6.12
CA GLU A 31 -10.01 -9.44 6.77
C GLU A 31 -10.15 -7.99 7.24
N TYR A 32 -9.07 -7.39 7.72
CA TYR A 32 -9.08 -5.99 8.15
C TYR A 32 -9.29 -5.07 6.95
N VAL A 33 -8.55 -5.27 5.87
CA VAL A 33 -8.61 -4.37 4.70
C VAL A 33 -9.87 -4.52 3.88
N ARG A 34 -10.46 -5.73 3.81
CA ARG A 34 -11.76 -5.95 3.15
C ARG A 34 -12.90 -5.17 3.81
N ALA A 35 -12.81 -4.88 5.10
CA ALA A 35 -13.79 -4.02 5.75
C ALA A 35 -13.83 -2.60 5.13
N PHE A 36 -12.68 -2.08 4.68
CA PHE A 36 -12.56 -0.76 4.05
C PHE A 36 -12.84 -0.78 2.55
N GLU A 37 -12.60 -1.91 1.88
CA GLU A 37 -13.08 -2.16 0.51
C GLU A 37 -14.61 -1.97 0.43
N HIS A 38 -15.35 -2.59 1.36
CA HIS A 38 -16.81 -2.46 1.43
C HIS A 38 -17.29 -1.05 1.77
N ALA A 39 -16.44 -0.23 2.39
CA ALA A 39 -16.71 1.18 2.65
C ALA A 39 -16.39 2.11 1.45
N GLY A 40 -15.87 1.55 0.35
CA GLY A 40 -15.53 2.31 -0.86
C GLY A 40 -14.16 2.99 -0.81
N GLU A 41 -13.26 2.56 0.08
CA GLU A 41 -11.90 3.15 0.16
C GLU A 41 -10.96 2.68 -0.97
N GLY A 42 -11.39 1.74 -1.81
CA GLY A 42 -10.65 1.24 -2.99
C GLY A 42 -10.51 -0.27 -3.03
N GLU A 43 -9.82 -0.78 -4.07
CA GLU A 43 -9.46 -2.20 -4.22
C GLU A 43 -8.20 -2.49 -3.37
N PRO A 44 -8.27 -3.40 -2.38
CA PRO A 44 -7.12 -3.76 -1.54
C PRO A 44 -6.12 -4.64 -2.32
N LEU A 45 -4.85 -4.23 -2.29
CA LEU A 45 -3.73 -4.96 -2.91
C LEU A 45 -2.60 -5.15 -1.91
N LEU A 46 -2.03 -6.36 -1.88
CA LEU A 46 -0.81 -6.70 -1.17
C LEU A 46 0.33 -6.79 -2.16
N PHE A 47 1.30 -5.91 -2.01
CA PHE A 47 2.59 -6.01 -2.66
C PHE A 47 3.48 -6.90 -1.82
N TYR A 48 4.03 -7.94 -2.43
CA TYR A 48 5.02 -8.82 -1.83
C TYR A 48 6.28 -8.83 -2.67
N PHE A 49 7.38 -8.37 -2.10
CA PHE A 49 8.69 -8.37 -2.74
C PHE A 49 9.56 -9.46 -2.11
N GLU A 50 10.21 -10.25 -2.94
CA GLU A 50 11.21 -11.24 -2.52
C GLU A 50 12.51 -11.02 -3.32
N GLY A 51 13.54 -10.58 -2.59
CA GLY A 51 14.92 -10.38 -3.03
C GLY A 51 15.82 -11.58 -2.70
N SER A 52 17.14 -11.39 -2.67
CA SER A 52 18.09 -12.44 -2.25
C SER A 52 18.22 -12.59 -0.73
N ASP A 53 18.22 -11.46 -0.01
CA ASP A 53 18.37 -11.37 1.44
C ASP A 53 17.34 -10.42 2.08
N THR A 54 16.44 -9.90 1.24
CA THR A 54 15.46 -8.89 1.62
C THR A 54 14.11 -9.28 1.09
N ARG A 55 13.08 -9.16 1.93
CA ARG A 55 11.69 -9.30 1.52
C ARG A 55 10.86 -8.19 2.13
N ALA A 56 9.79 -7.81 1.46
CA ALA A 56 8.93 -6.74 1.91
C ALA A 56 7.46 -7.02 1.60
N ILE A 57 6.57 -6.50 2.46
CA ILE A 57 5.14 -6.44 2.18
C ILE A 57 4.63 -5.02 2.34
N ASN A 58 3.76 -4.57 1.45
CA ASN A 58 3.03 -3.31 1.57
C ASN A 58 1.57 -3.52 1.18
N VAL A 59 0.65 -2.90 1.91
CA VAL A 59 -0.79 -3.00 1.64
C VAL A 59 -1.32 -1.62 1.27
N VAL A 60 -1.99 -1.56 0.13
CA VAL A 60 -2.57 -0.32 -0.39
C VAL A 60 -4.02 -0.54 -0.80
N MET A 61 -4.78 0.54 -0.77
CA MET A 61 -6.11 0.66 -1.35
C MET A 61 -5.97 1.42 -2.67
N LYS A 62 -6.27 0.74 -3.78
CA LYS A 62 -6.22 1.30 -5.14
C LYS A 62 -7.55 1.95 -5.50
N ARG A 63 -7.50 3.21 -5.94
CA ARG A 63 -8.69 3.92 -6.42
C ARG A 63 -8.47 4.47 -7.82
N ASP A 64 -9.53 4.44 -8.62
CA ASP A 64 -9.57 5.15 -9.90
C ASP A 64 -9.87 6.63 -9.63
N ILE A 65 -8.97 7.50 -10.06
CA ILE A 65 -9.10 8.96 -9.84
C ILE A 65 -10.33 9.50 -10.56
N ALA A 66 -10.77 8.87 -11.66
CA ALA A 66 -11.95 9.30 -12.40
C ALA A 66 -13.26 9.21 -11.59
N ASN A 67 -13.27 8.39 -10.53
CA ASN A 67 -14.42 8.22 -9.64
C ASN A 67 -14.53 9.34 -8.59
N ASP A 68 -13.50 10.17 -8.43
CA ASP A 68 -13.57 11.34 -7.55
C ASP A 68 -14.44 12.43 -8.19
N GLU A 69 -15.30 13.05 -7.39
CA GLU A 69 -16.25 14.08 -7.84
C GLU A 69 -15.58 15.28 -8.51
N HIS A 70 -14.34 15.60 -8.13
CA HIS A 70 -13.58 16.70 -8.70
C HIS A 70 -13.08 16.39 -10.11
N PHE A 71 -12.98 15.11 -10.47
CA PHE A 71 -12.46 14.61 -11.74
C PHE A 71 -13.51 13.93 -12.62
N SER A 72 -14.73 13.71 -12.10
CA SER A 72 -15.83 13.09 -12.84
C SER A 72 -16.10 13.80 -14.17
N GLY A 73 -16.07 13.03 -15.26
CA GLY A 73 -16.25 13.51 -16.63
C GLY A 73 -15.10 14.34 -17.21
N LYS A 74 -13.99 14.53 -16.46
CA LYS A 74 -12.81 15.29 -16.92
C LYS A 74 -11.65 14.39 -17.35
N ILE A 75 -11.59 13.17 -16.82
CA ILE A 75 -10.60 12.16 -17.19
C ILE A 75 -11.28 10.82 -17.48
N GLU A 76 -10.59 9.97 -18.23
CA GLU A 76 -11.06 8.64 -18.62
C GLU A 76 -10.98 7.67 -17.43
N CYS A 77 -12.06 6.91 -17.20
CA CYS A 77 -12.09 5.83 -16.21
C CYS A 77 -11.03 4.76 -16.51
N ASN A 78 -10.50 4.14 -15.46
CA ASN A 78 -9.48 3.09 -15.49
C ASN A 78 -8.14 3.52 -16.11
N LYS A 79 -7.85 4.82 -16.15
CA LYS A 79 -6.62 5.34 -16.75
C LYS A 79 -5.56 5.70 -15.72
N TYR A 80 -5.96 6.41 -14.67
CA TYR A 80 -5.06 6.91 -13.64
C TYR A 80 -5.58 6.50 -12.27
N PHE A 81 -4.65 6.07 -11.42
CA PHE A 81 -4.99 5.57 -10.11
C PHE A 81 -4.18 6.28 -9.03
N ASP A 82 -4.71 6.26 -7.81
CA ASP A 82 -3.95 6.56 -6.61
C ASP A 82 -3.94 5.37 -5.66
N TYR A 83 -2.95 5.38 -4.77
CA TYR A 83 -2.88 4.49 -3.63
C TYR A 83 -3.12 5.25 -2.33
N SER A 84 -3.75 4.57 -1.38
CA SER A 84 -3.80 5.03 -0.01
C SER A 84 -3.61 3.88 0.97
N THR A 85 -3.06 4.14 2.15
CA THR A 85 -2.95 3.11 3.19
C THR A 85 -4.31 2.84 3.84
N PRO A 86 -4.63 1.58 4.18
CA PRO A 86 -5.87 1.24 4.89
C PRO A 86 -5.91 1.94 6.26
N TYR A 87 -6.98 2.71 6.50
CA TYR A 87 -7.36 3.31 7.79
C TYR A 87 -6.22 3.76 8.72
N GLY A 88 -5.29 4.59 8.23
CA GLY A 88 -4.33 5.25 9.12
C GLY A 88 -3.09 4.42 9.50
N HIS A 89 -2.97 3.20 8.97
CA HIS A 89 -1.85 2.30 9.25
C HIS A 89 -1.31 1.71 7.96
N GLY A 90 -0.08 2.05 7.60
CA GLY A 90 0.58 1.40 6.48
C GLY A 90 2.02 1.82 6.29
N GLY A 91 2.48 1.59 5.06
CA GLY A 91 3.89 1.54 4.70
C GLY A 91 4.36 0.08 4.58
N PRO A 92 5.46 -0.17 3.86
CA PRO A 92 6.08 -1.47 3.78
C PRO A 92 6.65 -1.94 5.12
N ILE A 93 6.46 -3.22 5.43
CA ILE A 93 7.31 -3.96 6.34
C ILE A 93 8.45 -4.54 5.51
N VAL A 94 9.69 -4.23 5.87
CA VAL A 94 10.89 -4.77 5.21
C VAL A 94 11.69 -5.60 6.20
N GLU A 95 11.99 -6.83 5.82
CA GLU A 95 12.91 -7.71 6.51
C GLU A 95 14.15 -7.92 5.63
N GLY A 96 15.28 -7.38 6.08
CA GLY A 96 16.54 -7.38 5.32
C GLY A 96 17.06 -5.96 5.06
N PRO A 97 18.27 -5.83 4.51
CA PRO A 97 18.91 -4.52 4.31
C PRO A 97 18.40 -3.74 3.09
N GLY A 98 17.78 -4.40 2.10
CA GLY A 98 17.48 -3.85 0.76
C GLY A 98 16.16 -3.09 0.65
N TYR A 99 15.92 -2.07 1.48
CA TYR A 99 14.74 -1.20 1.31
C TYR A 99 14.70 -0.58 -0.09
N GLU A 100 15.84 -0.15 -0.61
CA GLU A 100 15.94 0.47 -1.94
C GLU A 100 15.59 -0.49 -3.09
N ASP A 101 15.84 -1.79 -2.93
CA ASP A 101 15.48 -2.78 -3.93
C ASP A 101 13.97 -2.94 -4.02
N TYR A 102 13.30 -3.03 -2.85
CA TYR A 102 11.85 -3.00 -2.75
C TYR A 102 11.29 -1.70 -3.33
N ASN A 103 11.81 -0.55 -2.90
CA ASN A 103 11.32 0.77 -3.30
C ASN A 103 11.44 0.96 -4.80
N SER A 104 12.58 0.57 -5.40
CA SER A 104 12.78 0.63 -6.85
C SER A 104 11.78 -0.26 -7.60
N ALA A 105 11.55 -1.49 -7.12
CA ALA A 105 10.56 -2.39 -7.73
C ALA A 105 9.14 -1.83 -7.64
N PHE A 106 8.76 -1.26 -6.49
CA PHE A 106 7.45 -0.65 -6.27
C PHE A 106 7.24 0.61 -7.13
N VAL A 107 8.22 1.51 -7.18
CA VAL A 107 8.15 2.73 -8.00
C VAL A 107 8.06 2.39 -9.49
N ASN A 108 8.83 1.42 -9.97
CA ASN A 108 8.75 0.98 -11.36
C ASN A 108 7.35 0.43 -11.67
N TYR A 109 6.79 -0.40 -10.79
CA TYR A 109 5.43 -0.88 -10.93
C TYR A 109 4.41 0.27 -10.98
N CYS A 110 4.54 1.27 -10.11
CA CYS A 110 3.67 2.44 -10.09
C CYS A 110 3.71 3.21 -11.42
N ASN A 111 4.90 3.44 -11.96
CA ASN A 111 5.08 4.12 -13.24
C ASN A 111 4.45 3.33 -14.41
N ASP A 112 4.65 2.01 -14.43
CA ASP A 112 4.13 1.15 -15.50
C ASP A 112 2.59 0.98 -15.43
N ASN A 113 1.99 1.24 -14.28
CA ASN A 113 0.55 1.03 -14.02
C ASN A 113 -0.25 2.33 -13.85
N ASN A 114 0.30 3.47 -14.26
CA ASN A 114 -0.34 4.80 -14.18
C ASN A 114 -0.78 5.19 -12.76
N ILE A 115 0.02 4.83 -11.75
CA ILE A 115 -0.20 5.26 -10.37
C ILE A 115 0.43 6.63 -10.19
N VAL A 116 -0.41 7.64 -9.96
CA VAL A 116 0.02 9.05 -9.94
C VAL A 116 0.57 9.46 -8.58
N CYS A 117 0.04 8.90 -7.49
CA CYS A 117 0.48 9.18 -6.14
C CYS A 117 0.11 8.06 -5.15
N GLU A 118 0.77 8.08 -4.00
CA GLU A 118 0.45 7.28 -2.82
C GLU A 118 0.25 8.18 -1.60
N PHE A 119 -0.86 7.99 -0.89
CA PHE A 119 -1.18 8.67 0.36
C PHE A 119 -0.96 7.74 1.55
N VAL A 120 0.19 7.90 2.20
CA VAL A 120 0.54 7.12 3.39
C VAL A 120 0.09 7.86 4.65
N ARG A 121 -0.81 7.25 5.43
CA ARG A 121 -1.14 7.69 6.78
C ARG A 121 -0.35 6.86 7.79
N PHE A 122 0.46 7.53 8.60
CA PHE A 122 1.31 6.86 9.58
C PHE A 122 0.59 6.73 10.92
N GLY A 123 0.68 5.55 11.52
CA GLY A 123 0.37 5.41 12.94
C GLY A 123 1.35 6.21 13.79
N LEU A 124 0.87 6.80 14.89
CA LEU A 124 1.63 7.69 15.79
C LEU A 124 2.96 7.10 16.29
N PHE A 125 3.09 5.78 16.33
CA PHE A 125 4.24 5.05 16.85
C PHE A 125 5.08 4.33 15.78
N ASN A 126 4.81 4.53 14.48
CA ASN A 126 5.56 3.88 13.41
C ASN A 126 6.81 4.71 13.01
N THR A 127 7.96 4.05 12.85
CA THR A 127 9.22 4.66 12.40
C THR A 127 9.27 4.89 10.88
N TYR A 128 8.28 4.43 10.12
CA TYR A 128 8.22 4.53 8.66
C TYR A 128 8.27 5.97 8.12
N LYS A 129 7.95 6.98 8.95
CA LYS A 129 8.08 8.41 8.56
C LYS A 129 9.47 8.77 8.01
N ASN A 130 10.52 8.06 8.44
CA ASN A 130 11.90 8.33 8.04
C ASN A 130 12.29 7.75 6.67
N LEU A 131 11.42 6.97 6.03
CA LEU A 131 11.70 6.26 4.77
C LEU A 131 10.94 6.83 3.56
N CYS A 132 10.00 7.76 3.75
CA CYS A 132 9.27 8.37 2.65
C CYS A 132 10.10 9.44 1.92
N CYS A 133 10.24 9.29 0.61
CA CYS A 133 10.92 10.23 -0.29
C CYS A 133 10.02 11.40 -0.78
N GLY A 134 9.10 11.91 0.05
CA GLY A 134 8.12 12.96 -0.32
C GLY A 134 7.89 14.04 0.75
N ILE A 135 6.98 14.98 0.52
CA ILE A 135 6.61 16.02 1.50
C ILE A 135 5.75 15.37 2.61
N THR A 136 6.34 15.10 3.77
CA THR A 136 5.59 14.63 4.94
C THR A 136 4.95 15.81 5.68
N ASN A 137 3.62 15.95 5.61
CA ASN A 137 2.86 16.88 6.44
C ASN A 137 2.19 16.13 7.60
N GLY A 138 2.71 16.31 8.82
CA GLY A 138 2.09 15.76 10.03
C GLY A 138 0.95 16.66 10.51
N ARG A 139 -0.27 16.13 10.62
CA ARG A 139 -1.36 16.77 11.37
C ARG A 139 -1.76 15.84 12.50
N SER A 140 -1.46 16.23 13.74
CA SER A 140 -2.02 15.60 14.93
C SER A 140 -3.40 16.16 15.17
N VAL A 141 -4.45 15.33 15.09
CA VAL A 141 -5.77 15.70 15.58
C VAL A 141 -5.76 15.43 17.07
N GLY A 142 -5.74 16.48 17.88
CA GLY A 142 -5.94 16.37 19.32
C GLY A 142 -7.40 16.01 19.58
N PHE A 143 -7.63 14.99 20.42
CA PHE A 143 -8.92 14.75 21.06
C PHE A 143 -9.06 15.63 22.29
#